data_AF-A0A923KUB4-F1
#
_entry.id   AF-A0A923KUB4-F1
#
_cell.length_a   1.000
_cell.length_b   1.000
_cell.length_c   1.000
_cell.angle_alpha   90.00
_cell.angle_beta   90.00
_cell.angle_gamma   90.00
#
_symmetry.space_group_name_H-M   'P 1'
#
loop_
_entity.id
_entity.type
_entity.pdbx_description
1 polymer ?
#
loop_
_entity_poly.entity_id
_entity_poly.type
_entity_poly.pdbx_seq_one_letter_code
_entity_poly.pdbx_strand_id
1 'polypeptide(L)' 'MGSFSILHLIALLVVVVLVFGTKKLGNVGSDLGKAVKGFKDGLKGEEETAAKPNEQKTIDVEAKDKSTH' A
#
# COMPACT_ATOMS: atom_id res chain seq x y z
N MET A 1 -12.30 13.75 29.41
CA MET A 1 -12.30 12.29 29.22
C MET A 1 -11.82 11.98 27.81
N GLY A 2 -10.52 11.83 27.57
CA GLY A 2 -10.02 11.58 26.20
C GLY A 2 -8.52 11.24 26.15
N SER A 3 -7.74 11.79 27.08
CA SER A 3 -6.30 11.57 27.16
C SER A 3 -5.91 10.14 27.53
N PHE A 4 -6.78 9.38 28.21
CA PHE A 4 -6.54 7.97 28.52
C PHE A 4 -6.75 7.03 27.33
N SER A 5 -7.58 7.37 26.34
CA SER A 5 -7.91 6.46 25.24
C SER A 5 -6.78 6.39 24.21
N ILE A 6 -6.26 7.54 23.78
CA ILE A 6 -5.19 7.60 22.76
C ILE A 6 -3.86 7.08 23.31
N LEU A 7 -3.47 7.46 24.53
CA LEU A 7 -2.24 6.96 25.13
C LEU A 7 -2.30 5.46 25.41
N HIS A 8 -3.48 4.91 25.74
CA HIS A 8 -3.65 3.46 25.89
C HIS A 8 -3.53 2.71 24.56
N LEU A 9 -4.11 3.24 23.48
CA LEU A 9 -3.94 2.64 22.14
C LEU A 9 -2.48 2.66 21.69
N ILE A 10 -1.74 3.75 21.95
CA ILE A 10 -0.30 3.82 21.63
C ILE A 10 0.49 2.82 22.48
N ALA A 11 0.24 2.75 23.79
CA ALA A 11 0.92 1.80 24.67
C ALA A 11 0.66 0.34 24.24
N LEU A 12 -0.57 0.00 23.86
CA LEU A 12 -0.92 -1.31 23.34
C LEU A 12 -0.17 -1.61 22.04
N LEU A 13 -0.10 -0.64 21.12
CA LEU A 13 0.63 -0.81 19.85
C LEU A 13 2.11 -1.10 20.10
N VAL A 14 2.73 -0.37 21.02
CA VAL A 14 4.13 -0.59 21.40
C VAL A 14 4.34 -2.00 21.96
N VAL A 15 3.46 -2.47 22.85
CA VAL A 15 3.55 -3.83 23.40
C VAL A 15 3.40 -4.89 22.30
N VAL A 16 2.45 -4.72 21.37
CA VAL A 16 2.27 -5.63 20.23
C VAL A 16 3.54 -5.68 19.38
N VAL A 17 4.14 -4.53 19.08
CA VAL A 17 5.39 -4.46 18.30
C VAL A 17 6.55 -5.14 19.04
N LEU A 18 6.63 -5.02 20.37
CA LEU A 18 7.68 -5.65 21.17
C LEU A 18 7.51 -7.18 21.23
N VAL A 19 6.28 -7.69 21.34
CA VAL A 19 5.99 -9.13 21.40
C VAL A 19 6.21 -9.80 20.04
N PHE A 20 5.69 -9.20 18.97
CA PHE A 20 5.79 -9.78 17.62
C PHE A 20 7.12 -9.44 16.93
N GLY A 21 7.80 -8.38 17.36
CA GLY A 21 8.99 -7.84 16.72
C GLY A 21 8.69 -7.10 15.40
N THR A 22 9.52 -6.12 15.06
CA THR A 22 9.35 -5.30 13.84
C THR A 22 9.54 -6.10 12.55
N LYS A 23 10.30 -7.21 12.58
CA LYS A 23 10.53 -8.07 11.40
C LYS A 23 9.27 -8.81 10.95
N LYS A 24 8.53 -9.44 11.87
CA LYS A 24 7.28 -10.15 11.54
C LYS A 24 6.18 -9.15 11.17
N LEU A 25 6.05 -8.07 11.95
CA LEU A 25 5.03 -7.05 11.72
C LEU A 25 5.29 -6.27 10.42
N GLY A 26 6.55 -6.04 10.05
CA GLY A 26 6.92 -5.38 8.80
C GLY A 26 6.62 -6.23 7.57
N ASN A 27 6.93 -7.54 7.60
CA ASN A 27 6.67 -8.42 6.46
C ASN A 27 5.15 -8.57 6.22
N VAL A 28 4.39 -8.86 7.28
CA VAL A 28 2.92 -9.01 7.22
C VAL A 28 2.24 -7.67 6.95
N GLY A 29 2.74 -6.58 7.55
CA GLY A 29 2.22 -5.23 7.35
C GLY A 29 2.49 -4.67 5.97
N SER A 30 3.59 -5.07 5.30
CA SER A 30 3.84 -4.65 3.91
C SER A 30 2.85 -5.29 2.94
N ASP A 31 2.53 -6.57 3.13
CA ASP A 31 1.57 -7.29 2.29
C ASP A 31 0.13 -6.80 2.50
N LEU A 32 -0.29 -6.64 3.76
CA LEU A 32 -1.57 -6.00 4.10
C LEU A 32 -1.61 -4.53 3.65
N GLY A 33 -0.51 -3.81 3.78
CA GLY A 33 -0.39 -2.41 3.37
C GLY A 33 -0.55 -2.24 1.87
N LYS A 34 0.01 -3.14 1.05
CA LYS A 34 -0.19 -3.14 -0.41
C LYS A 34 -1.65 -3.40 -0.80
N ALA A 35 -2.31 -4.35 -0.14
CA ALA A 35 -3.73 -4.64 -0.38
C ALA A 35 -4.63 -3.45 -0.02
N VAL A 36 -4.39 -2.83 1.14
CA VAL A 36 -5.13 -1.64 1.58
C VAL A 36 -4.82 -0.42 0.72
N LYS A 37 -3.57 -0.28 0.22
CA LYS A 37 -3.19 0.78 -0.71
C LYS A 37 -3.95 0.66 -2.03
N GLY A 38 -3.98 -0.52 -2.65
CA GLY A 38 -4.77 -0.74 -3.87
C GLY A 38 -6.27 -0.50 -3.67
N PHE A 39 -6.82 -0.86 -2.50
CA PHE A 39 -8.20 -0.56 -2.16
C PHE A 39 -8.45 0.96 -2.02
N LYS A 40 -7.56 1.69 -1.34
CA LYS A 40 -7.65 3.15 -1.19
C LYS A 40 -7.47 3.87 -2.53
N ASP A 41 -6.56 3.40 -3.37
CA ASP A 41 -6.30 3.95 -4.70
C ASP A 41 -7.48 3.67 -5.64
N GLY A 42 -8.14 2.51 -5.53
CA GLY A 42 -9.38 2.20 -6.26
C GLY A 42 -10.57 3.06 -5.80
N LEU A 43 -10.73 3.26 -4.49
CA LEU A 43 -11.77 4.15 -3.94
C LEU A 43 -11.55 5.62 -4.32
N LYS A 44 -10.31 6.09 -4.31
CA LYS A 44 -9.94 7.44 -4.80
C LYS A 44 -10.06 7.55 -6.30
N GLY A 45 -9.73 6.50 -7.03
CA GLY A 45 -9.92 6.40 -8.47
C GLY A 45 -11.39 6.53 -8.84
N GLU A 46 -12.33 6.03 -8.04
CA GLU A 46 -13.77 6.21 -8.28
C GLU A 46 -14.22 7.67 -8.05
N GLU A 47 -13.66 8.37 -7.06
CA GLU A 47 -13.91 9.83 -6.86
C GLU A 47 -13.23 10.71 -7.93
N GLU A 48 -12.06 10.32 -8.43
CA GLU A 48 -11.27 11.10 -9.40
C GLU A 48 -11.58 10.71 -10.87
N THR A 49 -12.26 9.59 -11.13
CA THR A 49 -12.72 9.15 -12.47
C THR A 49 -13.92 9.96 -13.00
N ALA A 50 -14.41 10.96 -12.26
CA ALA A 50 -15.17 12.06 -12.86
C ALA A 50 -14.27 13.07 -13.60
N ALA A 51 -12.94 13.00 -13.45
CA ALA A 51 -11.98 13.93 -14.05
C ALA A 51 -10.59 13.30 -14.31
N LYS A 52 -10.50 12.49 -15.39
CA LYS A 52 -9.34 12.23 -16.29
C LYS A 52 -8.93 10.75 -16.43
N PRO A 53 -8.97 10.21 -17.67
CA PRO A 53 -8.46 8.87 -17.98
C PRO A 53 -6.93 8.76 -18.05
N ASN A 54 -6.45 7.65 -17.48
CA ASN A 54 -5.36 6.80 -17.96
C ASN A 54 -3.89 7.25 -17.75
N GLU A 55 -3.25 6.68 -16.72
CA GLU A 55 -1.80 6.48 -16.69
C GLU A 55 -1.51 4.97 -16.52
N GLN A 56 -1.79 4.22 -17.57
CA GLN A 56 -1.19 2.89 -17.78
C GLN A 56 0.31 3.08 -18.01
N LYS A 57 1.08 2.81 -16.97
CA LYS A 57 2.52 2.59 -17.03
C LYS A 57 2.78 1.51 -18.09
N THR A 58 3.24 1.94 -19.25
CA THR A 58 3.63 1.08 -20.38
C THR A 58 4.63 0.05 -19.91
N ILE A 59 4.36 -1.21 -20.20
CA ILE A 59 5.33 -2.28 -20.11
C ILE A 59 6.12 -2.19 -21.43
N ASP A 60 7.30 -1.58 -21.39
CA ASP A 60 8.27 -1.66 -22.47
C ASP A 60 8.66 -3.13 -22.68
N VAL A 61 7.99 -3.79 -23.63
CA VAL A 61 8.50 -5.03 -24.22
C VAL A 61 9.34 -4.64 -25.42
N GLU A 62 10.63 -4.55 -25.17
CA GLU A 62 11.69 -4.64 -26.16
C GLU A 62 11.50 -5.93 -26.99
N ALA A 63 10.95 -5.79 -28.19
CA ALA A 63 10.99 -6.82 -29.24
C ALA A 63 11.60 -6.20 -30.49
N LYS A 64 12.90 -5.88 -30.42
CA LYS A 64 13.72 -5.65 -31.61
C LYS A 64 14.14 -7.02 -32.15
N ASP A 65 13.19 -7.74 -32.75
CA ASP A 65 13.50 -8.93 -33.54
C ASP A 65 14.17 -8.48 -34.85
N LYS A 66 15.50 -8.59 -34.84
CA LYS A 66 16.34 -9.17 -35.88
C LYS A 66 15.93 -8.90 -37.35
N SER A 67 16.69 -7.98 -37.95
CA SER A 67 17.30 -8.12 -39.27
C SER A 67 16.39 -8.28 -40.49
N THR A 68 16.25 -7.18 -41.23
CA THR A 68 16.39 -7.10 -42.69
C THR A 68 17.11 -8.32 -43.30
N HIS A 69 16.40 -9.16 -44.06
CA HIS A 69 16.54 -9.29 -45.52
C HIS A 69 15.55 -10.31 -46.11
#